data_AF-A0A351FYA2-F1
#
_entry.id   AF-A0A351FYA2-F1
#
_cell.length_a   1.000
_cell.length_b   1.000
_cell.length_c   1.000
_cell.angle_alpha   90.00
_cell.angle_beta   90.00
_cell.angle_gamma   90.00
#
_symmetry.space_group_name_H-M   'P 1'
#
loop_
_entity.id
_entity.type
_entity.pdbx_description
1 polymer ?
#
loop_
_entity_poly.entity_id
_entity_poly.type
_entity_poly.pdbx_seq_one_letter_code
_entity_poly.pdbx_strand_id
1 'polypeptide(L)'
;MFRKLLLGLLIVGAVAGPYLYFEKGWRTSLAQQAGSWIPGKQPTDFSPSPLTGDPAEATRRAMYEPAMHDIYAVFRFDRSVPWVMANWKRVSIFDSEQQLRGMRVPLVTGTQPDDLVGALTYYFDKDEKLQRITFHGTTKDDRKIVQLLTNRFHLKHESTYGKDVYASKWHGEPLSVLQVTAPPVRRQASQPMYDVSCELNWPTGTHRLSAAVQKTTRDL
;
A
#
# COMPACT_ATOMS: atom_id res chain seq x y z
N MET A 1 36.76 19.68 57.67
CA MET A 1 36.06 18.93 58.74
C MET A 1 35.28 17.79 58.11
N PHE A 2 35.77 16.57 58.30
CA PHE A 2 35.17 15.32 57.84
C PHE A 2 34.09 14.84 58.82
N ARG A 3 33.01 14.24 58.31
CA ARG A 3 32.40 13.07 58.97
C ARG A 3 31.76 12.14 57.94
N LYS A 4 32.30 10.91 57.91
CA LYS A 4 31.88 9.73 57.15
C LYS A 4 30.85 8.94 57.97
N LEU A 5 29.89 8.27 57.30
CA LEU A 5 29.60 6.81 57.32
C LEU A 5 28.26 6.59 56.56
N LEU A 6 28.14 5.87 55.43
CA LEU A 6 28.28 4.42 55.08
C LEU A 6 27.07 3.55 55.49
N LEU A 7 26.82 2.55 54.62
CA LEU A 7 25.72 1.56 54.48
C LEU A 7 24.54 2.07 53.62
N GLY A 8 24.16 1.49 52.48
CA GLY A 8 24.43 0.17 51.91
C GLY A 8 23.12 -0.60 51.81
N LEU A 9 22.53 -0.71 50.60
CA LEU A 9 21.63 -1.81 50.26
C LEU A 9 21.41 -1.93 48.74
N LEU A 10 21.90 -3.04 48.21
CA LEU A 10 21.51 -3.68 46.97
C LEU A 10 20.02 -4.05 47.02
N ILE A 11 19.24 -3.69 46.00
CA ILE A 11 18.06 -4.47 45.63
C ILE A 11 18.16 -4.80 44.15
N VAL A 12 18.63 -6.02 43.89
CA VAL A 12 18.32 -6.77 42.67
C VAL A 12 16.88 -7.24 42.81
N GLY A 13 15.99 -6.71 41.98
CA GLY A 13 14.60 -7.13 41.89
C GLY A 13 14.26 -7.43 40.45
N ALA A 14 14.48 -8.68 40.04
CA ALA A 14 13.89 -9.23 38.83
C ALA A 14 12.37 -9.22 38.99
N VAL A 15 11.67 -8.43 38.18
CA VAL A 15 10.22 -8.60 37.96
C VAL A 15 10.06 -9.26 36.60
N ALA A 16 10.21 -10.57 36.60
CA ALA A 16 9.54 -11.42 35.65
C ALA A 16 8.06 -11.47 36.04
N GLY A 17 7.17 -11.02 35.14
CA GLY A 17 5.72 -11.13 35.31
C GLY A 17 5.00 -10.62 34.06
N PRO A 18 3.90 -11.27 33.64
CA PRO A 18 3.73 -11.72 32.26
C PRO A 18 2.77 -10.83 31.47
N TYR A 19 3.13 -10.52 30.22
CA TYR A 19 2.16 -10.08 29.21
C TYR A 19 2.30 -10.94 27.95
N LEU A 20 2.06 -12.24 28.12
CA LEU A 20 1.42 -13.04 27.10
C LEU A 20 -0.08 -12.88 27.32
N TYR A 21 -0.76 -12.02 26.56
CA TYR A 21 -2.18 -12.15 26.23
C TYR A 21 -2.61 -11.03 25.29
N PHE A 22 -2.35 -11.14 23.98
CA PHE A 22 -3.16 -10.45 22.96
C PHE A 22 -2.97 -11.04 21.56
N GLU A 23 -3.11 -12.36 21.40
CA GLU A 23 -2.93 -13.02 20.09
C GLU A 23 -4.13 -13.86 19.60
N LYS A 24 -5.28 -13.81 20.27
CA LYS A 24 -6.44 -14.67 19.89
C LYS A 24 -7.80 -13.98 19.73
N GLY A 25 -7.93 -12.68 19.99
CA GLY A 25 -9.25 -12.01 20.08
C GLY A 25 -9.91 -11.60 18.76
N TRP A 26 -9.15 -11.27 17.70
CA TRP A 26 -9.76 -10.72 16.47
C TRP A 26 -10.10 -11.77 15.40
N ARG A 27 -9.55 -12.99 15.51
CA ARG A 27 -9.87 -14.08 14.56
C ARG A 27 -11.26 -14.69 14.82
N THR A 28 -11.79 -14.58 16.03
CA THR A 28 -13.07 -15.18 16.43
C THR A 28 -14.28 -14.29 16.13
N SER A 29 -14.14 -12.96 16.13
CA SER A 29 -15.25 -12.05 15.84
C SER A 29 -15.65 -12.02 14.35
N LEU A 30 -14.71 -12.31 13.44
CA LEU A 30 -14.97 -12.35 11.99
C LEU A 30 -15.62 -13.67 11.53
N ALA A 31 -15.41 -14.77 12.25
CA ALA A 31 -16.03 -16.06 11.92
C ALA A 31 -17.52 -16.13 12.31
N GLN A 32 -17.95 -15.41 13.36
CA GLN A 32 -19.35 -15.36 13.78
C GLN A 32 -20.22 -14.45 12.90
N GLN A 33 -19.64 -13.43 12.26
CA GLN A 33 -20.40 -12.50 11.42
C GLN A 33 -20.71 -13.03 10.01
N ALA A 34 -20.08 -14.15 9.61
CA ALA A 34 -20.32 -14.81 8.32
C ALA A 34 -21.38 -15.94 8.38
N GLY A 35 -21.93 -16.25 9.57
CA GLY A 35 -22.70 -17.48 9.80
C GLY A 35 -24.23 -17.37 9.88
N SER A 36 -24.84 -16.20 9.70
CA SER A 36 -26.27 -16.02 10.02
C SER A 36 -27.11 -15.39 8.90
N TRP A 37 -27.25 -16.08 7.77
CA TRP A 37 -28.33 -15.84 6.81
C TRP A 37 -28.82 -17.15 6.19
N ILE A 38 -29.68 -17.88 6.91
CA ILE A 38 -30.60 -18.85 6.31
C ILE A 38 -31.98 -18.62 6.94
N PRO A 39 -32.96 -18.17 6.14
CA PRO A 39 -34.32 -18.63 6.31
C PRO A 39 -34.81 -19.25 5.00
N GLY A 40 -35.17 -20.53 5.06
CA GLY A 40 -35.78 -21.25 3.95
C GLY A 40 -37.24 -20.83 3.71
N LYS A 41 -37.66 -20.92 2.45
CA LYS A 41 -38.98 -21.38 1.97
C LYS A 41 -39.02 -21.33 0.43
N GLN A 42 -39.34 -22.47 -0.21
CA GLN A 42 -39.97 -22.57 -1.55
C GLN A 42 -41.50 -22.80 -1.33
N PRO A 43 -42.43 -22.60 -2.29
CA PRO A 43 -42.27 -22.81 -3.73
C PRO A 43 -43.09 -21.88 -4.70
N THR A 44 -42.97 -22.24 -6.00
CA THR A 44 -43.82 -22.02 -7.21
C THR A 44 -43.69 -20.77 -8.07
N ASP A 45 -43.29 -21.06 -9.31
CA ASP A 45 -43.65 -20.54 -10.63
C ASP A 45 -43.46 -19.06 -10.94
N PHE A 46 -42.44 -18.76 -11.76
CA PHE A 46 -42.59 -18.23 -13.12
C PHE A 46 -41.26 -18.43 -13.85
N SER A 47 -41.26 -19.20 -14.95
CA SER A 47 -40.14 -19.22 -15.90
C SER A 47 -40.30 -18.01 -16.84
N PRO A 48 -39.21 -17.29 -17.10
CA PRO A 48 -38.64 -17.41 -18.44
C PRO A 48 -37.11 -17.51 -18.41
N SER A 49 -36.55 -18.49 -19.12
CA SER A 49 -35.14 -18.42 -19.58
C SER A 49 -35.01 -17.24 -20.55
N PRO A 50 -33.93 -16.44 -20.47
CA PRO A 50 -32.78 -16.72 -21.34
C PRO A 50 -31.39 -16.26 -20.81
N LEU A 51 -30.35 -16.86 -21.40
CA LEU A 51 -28.90 -16.58 -21.25
C LEU A 51 -28.24 -17.08 -19.95
N THR A 52 -28.04 -18.41 -19.88
CA THR A 52 -27.27 -19.10 -18.83
C THR A 52 -25.79 -18.72 -18.86
N GLY A 53 -25.42 -17.61 -18.24
CA GLY A 53 -24.17 -17.57 -17.49
C GLY A 53 -24.45 -18.17 -16.11
N ASP A 54 -23.72 -19.20 -15.70
CA ASP A 54 -23.85 -19.77 -14.35
C ASP A 54 -23.72 -18.62 -13.33
N PRO A 55 -24.72 -18.34 -12.46
CA PRO A 55 -24.63 -17.27 -11.47
C PRO A 55 -23.45 -17.50 -10.50
N ALA A 56 -23.01 -18.75 -10.31
CA ALA A 56 -21.77 -19.04 -9.61
C ALA A 56 -20.53 -18.67 -10.42
N GLU A 57 -20.56 -18.72 -11.75
CA GLU A 57 -19.50 -18.22 -12.62
C GLU A 57 -19.48 -16.68 -12.69
N ALA A 58 -20.64 -16.02 -12.73
CA ALA A 58 -20.74 -14.56 -12.61
C ALA A 58 -20.23 -14.06 -11.25
N THR A 59 -20.57 -14.77 -10.16
CA THR A 59 -20.04 -14.50 -8.81
C THR A 59 -18.54 -14.74 -8.74
N ARG A 60 -18.03 -15.82 -9.37
CA ARG A 60 -16.59 -16.08 -9.49
C ARG A 60 -15.89 -14.98 -10.30
N ARG A 61 -16.41 -14.58 -11.46
CA ARG A 61 -15.87 -13.47 -12.27
C ARG A 61 -15.88 -12.15 -11.50
N ALA A 62 -16.97 -11.81 -10.83
CA ALA A 62 -17.05 -10.63 -9.97
C ALA A 62 -16.08 -10.68 -8.76
N MET A 63 -15.70 -11.89 -8.31
CA MET A 63 -14.65 -12.08 -7.31
C MET A 63 -13.24 -11.84 -7.89
N TYR A 64 -13.02 -12.11 -9.18
CA TYR A 64 -11.72 -11.94 -9.85
C TYR A 64 -11.53 -10.60 -10.56
N GLU A 65 -12.60 -9.85 -10.84
CA GLU A 65 -12.49 -8.52 -11.43
C GLU A 65 -11.92 -7.51 -10.42
N PRO A 66 -10.76 -6.89 -10.72
CA PRO A 66 -10.23 -5.79 -9.94
C PRO A 66 -11.26 -4.67 -9.94
N ALA A 67 -11.66 -4.20 -8.75
CA ALA A 67 -12.43 -2.98 -8.69
C ALA A 67 -11.58 -1.85 -9.30
N MET A 68 -12.18 -1.02 -10.15
CA MET A 68 -11.51 0.15 -10.70
C MET A 68 -11.44 1.22 -9.62
N HIS A 69 -10.24 1.75 -9.37
CA HIS A 69 -10.02 2.75 -8.33
C HIS A 69 -9.62 4.09 -8.94
N ASP A 70 -10.15 5.17 -8.41
CA ASP A 70 -9.68 6.51 -8.79
C ASP A 70 -8.22 6.71 -8.35
N ILE A 71 -7.34 7.01 -9.32
CA ILE A 71 -5.93 7.31 -9.10
C ILE A 71 -5.73 8.43 -8.06
N TYR A 72 -6.59 9.45 -8.06
CA TYR A 72 -6.47 10.57 -7.13
C TYR A 72 -6.85 10.17 -5.71
N ALA A 73 -7.67 9.14 -5.54
CA ALA A 73 -8.11 8.68 -4.23
C ALA A 73 -7.09 7.76 -3.55
N VAL A 74 -6.37 6.93 -4.32
CA VAL A 74 -5.47 5.90 -3.76
C VAL A 74 -4.12 6.46 -3.30
N PHE A 75 -3.62 7.52 -3.93
CA PHE A 75 -2.39 8.21 -3.51
C PHE A 75 -2.68 9.35 -2.52
N ARG A 76 -3.23 9.02 -1.35
CA ARG A 76 -3.47 9.99 -0.26
C ARG A 76 -2.98 9.43 1.08
N PHE A 77 -2.48 10.31 1.94
CA PHE A 77 -1.98 9.93 3.26
C PHE A 77 -3.06 9.92 4.35
N ASP A 78 -4.28 10.35 4.05
CA ASP A 78 -5.42 10.28 4.97
C ASP A 78 -6.12 8.90 4.97
N ARG A 79 -5.49 7.88 4.36
CA ARG A 79 -6.02 6.51 4.34
C ARG A 79 -5.67 5.80 5.63
N SER A 80 -6.67 5.15 6.22
CA SER A 80 -6.54 4.38 7.46
C SER A 80 -6.60 2.88 7.18
N VAL A 81 -6.16 2.06 8.15
CA VAL A 81 -6.28 0.60 8.07
C VAL A 81 -7.73 0.16 7.79
N PRO A 82 -8.77 0.65 8.51
CA PRO A 82 -10.17 0.33 8.19
C PRO A 82 -10.57 0.72 6.77
N TRP A 83 -10.11 1.88 6.28
CA TRP A 83 -10.38 2.30 4.90
C TRP A 83 -9.78 1.32 3.90
N VAL A 84 -8.54 0.88 4.09
CA VAL A 84 -7.89 -0.09 3.19
C VAL A 84 -8.68 -1.41 3.20
N MET A 85 -9.01 -1.93 4.37
CA MET A 85 -9.77 -3.19 4.47
C MET A 85 -11.17 -3.11 3.84
N ALA A 86 -11.82 -1.94 3.88
CA ALA A 86 -13.14 -1.73 3.29
C ALA A 86 -13.13 -1.52 1.77
N ASN A 87 -12.06 -0.91 1.23
CA ASN A 87 -12.00 -0.56 -0.20
C ASN A 87 -11.35 -1.64 -1.06
N TRP A 88 -10.52 -2.50 -0.46
CA TRP A 88 -9.78 -3.53 -1.20
C TRP A 88 -10.30 -4.93 -0.91
N LYS A 89 -10.78 -5.62 -1.95
CA LYS A 89 -11.22 -7.02 -1.86
C LYS A 89 -10.11 -7.98 -1.39
N ARG A 90 -8.86 -7.66 -1.71
CA ARG A 90 -7.68 -8.49 -1.39
C ARG A 90 -6.58 -7.61 -0.81
N VAL A 91 -6.16 -7.95 0.41
CA VAL A 91 -5.08 -7.26 1.11
C VAL A 91 -4.10 -8.29 1.64
N SER A 92 -2.82 -8.11 1.33
CA SER A 92 -1.72 -8.86 1.91
C SER A 92 -1.05 -8.01 2.98
N ILE A 93 -1.08 -8.47 4.24
CA ILE A 93 -0.49 -7.77 5.38
C ILE A 93 0.85 -8.42 5.72
N PHE A 94 1.88 -7.61 5.94
CA PHE A 94 3.21 -8.08 6.32
C PHE A 94 3.93 -7.01 7.15
N ASP A 95 4.86 -7.45 8.00
CA ASP A 95 5.78 -6.53 8.66
C ASP A 95 6.92 -6.19 7.71
N SER A 96 7.32 -4.91 7.70
CA SER A 96 8.36 -4.39 6.82
C SER A 96 9.49 -3.74 7.61
N GLU A 97 10.50 -3.28 6.90
CA GLU A 97 11.60 -2.50 7.49
C GLU A 97 11.09 -1.31 8.32
N GLN A 98 11.88 -0.88 9.31
CA GLN A 98 11.59 0.32 10.11
C GLN A 98 10.31 0.24 10.97
N GLN A 99 9.90 -0.97 11.37
CA GLN A 99 8.72 -1.22 12.21
C GLN A 99 7.39 -0.75 11.58
N LEU A 100 7.34 -0.74 10.24
CA LEU A 100 6.13 -0.39 9.50
C LEU A 100 5.35 -1.66 9.13
N ARG A 101 4.02 -1.62 9.32
CA ARG A 101 3.09 -2.64 8.84
C ARG A 101 2.68 -2.33 7.41
N GLY A 102 3.07 -3.17 6.46
CA GLY A 102 2.71 -3.07 5.05
C GLY A 102 1.37 -3.73 4.74
N MET A 103 0.54 -3.06 3.97
CA MET A 103 -0.73 -3.55 3.43
C MET A 103 -0.70 -3.41 1.90
N ARG A 104 -0.42 -4.52 1.20
CA ARG A 104 -0.30 -4.56 -0.26
C ARG A 104 -1.59 -5.00 -0.92
N VAL A 105 -1.95 -4.30 -1.99
CA VAL A 105 -3.19 -4.48 -2.75
C VAL A 105 -2.92 -4.43 -4.26
N PRO A 106 -3.69 -5.18 -5.08
CA PRO A 106 -3.64 -5.03 -6.53
C PRO A 106 -4.37 -3.73 -6.94
N LEU A 107 -3.72 -2.87 -7.73
CA LEU A 107 -4.30 -1.61 -8.23
C LEU A 107 -4.58 -1.72 -9.73
N VAL A 108 -5.80 -1.39 -10.13
CA VAL A 108 -6.22 -1.11 -11.50
C VAL A 108 -7.08 0.14 -11.47
N THR A 109 -6.72 1.17 -12.23
CA THR A 109 -7.50 2.43 -12.23
C THR A 109 -8.55 2.52 -13.34
N GLY A 110 -8.39 1.75 -14.41
CA GLY A 110 -9.33 1.71 -15.53
C GLY A 110 -8.76 1.02 -16.77
N THR A 111 -9.21 1.42 -17.95
CA THR A 111 -8.86 0.85 -19.26
C THR A 111 -8.30 1.88 -20.26
N GLN A 112 -8.16 3.14 -19.87
CA GLN A 112 -7.59 4.22 -20.67
C GLN A 112 -6.06 4.13 -20.71
N PRO A 113 -5.40 4.75 -21.71
CA PRO A 113 -3.94 4.70 -21.82
C PRO A 113 -3.19 5.24 -20.58
N ASP A 114 -3.79 6.22 -19.90
CA ASP A 114 -3.27 6.90 -18.72
C ASP A 114 -3.64 6.19 -17.39
N ASP A 115 -4.26 5.01 -17.48
CA ASP A 115 -4.57 4.19 -16.32
C ASP A 115 -3.38 3.36 -15.85
N LEU A 116 -3.37 3.06 -14.56
CA LEU A 116 -2.33 2.29 -13.88
C LEU A 116 -2.79 0.86 -13.65
N VAL A 117 -1.85 -0.07 -13.83
CA VAL A 117 -2.01 -1.48 -13.45
C VAL A 117 -0.79 -1.92 -12.64
N GLY A 118 -0.98 -2.46 -11.45
CA GLY A 118 0.15 -2.93 -10.64
C GLY A 118 -0.20 -3.26 -9.20
N ALA A 119 0.75 -3.00 -8.31
CA ALA A 119 0.60 -3.20 -6.88
C ALA A 119 0.86 -1.90 -6.12
N LEU A 120 -0.02 -1.61 -5.17
CA LEU A 120 0.07 -0.48 -4.25
C LEU A 120 0.28 -1.03 -2.84
N THR A 121 1.15 -0.40 -2.05
CA THR A 121 1.39 -0.79 -0.66
C THR A 121 1.28 0.44 0.23
N TYR A 122 0.45 0.33 1.27
CA TYR A 122 0.33 1.31 2.34
C TYR A 122 1.14 0.84 3.53
N TYR A 123 1.96 1.71 4.12
CA TYR A 123 2.79 1.39 5.27
C TYR A 123 2.36 2.23 6.47
N PHE A 124 1.93 1.55 7.52
CA PHE A 124 1.46 2.16 8.74
C PHE A 124 2.50 2.01 9.86
N ASP A 125 2.63 3.02 10.71
CA ASP A 125 3.39 2.89 11.95
C ASP A 125 2.60 2.13 13.03
N LYS A 126 3.20 2.02 14.21
CA LYS A 126 2.60 1.38 15.39
C LYS A 126 1.31 2.06 15.88
N ASP A 127 1.10 3.33 15.53
CA ASP A 127 -0.05 4.14 15.90
C ASP A 127 -1.11 4.15 14.77
N GLU A 128 -0.95 3.24 13.79
CA GLU A 128 -1.79 3.06 12.61
C GLU A 128 -1.90 4.33 11.73
N LYS A 129 -0.88 5.19 11.78
CA LYS A 129 -0.77 6.34 10.87
C LYS A 129 -0.02 5.94 9.61
N LEU A 130 -0.55 6.35 8.46
CA LEU A 130 0.07 6.08 7.17
C LEU A 130 1.33 6.93 7.01
N GLN A 131 2.48 6.27 6.92
CA GLN A 131 3.79 6.91 6.81
C GLN A 131 4.38 6.82 5.40
N ARG A 132 4.04 5.78 4.63
CA ARG A 132 4.56 5.58 3.28
C ARG A 132 3.54 4.93 2.35
N ILE A 133 3.58 5.32 1.08
CA ILE A 133 2.87 4.67 -0.01
C ILE A 133 3.89 4.28 -1.07
N THR A 134 3.89 3.01 -1.49
CA THR A 134 4.67 2.57 -2.65
C THR A 134 3.77 2.04 -3.75
N PHE A 135 4.13 2.33 -4.99
CA PHE A 135 3.50 1.74 -6.16
C PHE A 135 4.56 1.15 -7.07
N HIS A 136 4.25 -0.01 -7.65
CA HIS A 136 4.99 -0.60 -8.75
C HIS A 136 4.01 -1.17 -9.75
N GLY A 137 4.11 -0.72 -10.99
CA GLY A 137 3.21 -1.14 -12.04
C GLY A 137 3.56 -0.51 -13.37
N THR A 138 2.57 -0.48 -14.25
CA THR A 138 2.74 -0.01 -15.61
C THR A 138 1.61 0.87 -16.07
N THR A 139 1.88 1.65 -17.11
CA THR A 139 0.90 2.48 -17.83
C THR A 139 1.31 2.65 -19.29
N LYS A 140 0.39 3.05 -20.17
CA LYS A 140 0.71 3.37 -21.56
C LYS A 140 1.00 4.86 -21.75
N ASP A 141 0.58 5.69 -20.81
CA ASP A 141 0.79 7.13 -20.80
C ASP A 141 1.04 7.61 -19.36
N ASP A 142 2.27 8.00 -19.07
CA ASP A 142 2.73 8.37 -17.74
C ASP A 142 2.34 9.80 -17.33
N ARG A 143 1.85 10.63 -18.26
CA ARG A 143 1.61 12.07 -18.01
C ARG A 143 0.68 12.31 -16.83
N LYS A 144 -0.38 11.52 -16.68
CA LYS A 144 -1.35 11.66 -15.58
C LYS A 144 -0.75 11.35 -14.21
N ILE A 145 0.03 10.28 -14.08
CA ILE A 145 0.66 9.92 -12.81
C ILE A 145 1.80 10.88 -12.47
N VAL A 146 2.59 11.29 -13.46
CA VAL A 146 3.64 12.32 -13.30
C VAL A 146 3.00 13.63 -12.83
N GLN A 147 1.95 14.10 -13.51
CA GLN A 147 1.25 15.33 -13.13
C GLN A 147 0.63 15.23 -11.73
N LEU A 148 0.00 14.10 -11.39
CA LEU A 148 -0.55 13.88 -10.05
C LEU A 148 0.53 14.01 -8.98
N LEU A 149 1.64 13.28 -9.12
CA LEU A 149 2.65 13.19 -8.07
C LEU A 149 3.51 14.46 -7.97
N THR A 150 3.82 15.10 -9.10
CA THR A 150 4.52 16.39 -9.12
C THR A 150 3.67 17.49 -8.49
N ASN A 151 2.36 17.56 -8.78
CA ASN A 151 1.50 18.59 -8.20
C ASN A 151 1.19 18.34 -6.73
N ARG A 152 0.90 17.09 -6.34
CA ARG A 152 0.46 16.78 -4.97
C ARG A 152 1.61 16.63 -3.98
N PHE A 153 2.72 16.03 -4.40
CA PHE A 153 3.86 15.73 -3.54
C PHE A 153 5.08 16.61 -3.85
N HIS A 154 4.90 17.64 -4.69
CA HIS A 154 5.94 18.60 -5.07
C HIS A 154 7.20 17.92 -5.62
N LEU A 155 7.03 16.77 -6.29
CA LEU A 155 8.14 16.12 -6.98
C LEU A 155 8.62 17.03 -8.11
N LYS A 156 9.93 17.14 -8.26
CA LYS A 156 10.58 17.90 -9.33
C LYS A 156 11.40 16.94 -10.18
N HIS A 157 11.44 17.20 -11.49
CA HIS A 157 12.26 16.42 -12.40
C HIS A 157 13.74 16.58 -12.04
N GLU A 158 14.46 15.47 -11.90
CA GLU A 158 15.88 15.42 -11.56
C GLU A 158 16.67 14.93 -12.79
N SER A 159 17.14 15.90 -13.60
CA SER A 159 17.84 15.62 -14.87
C SER A 159 19.20 14.93 -14.71
N THR A 160 19.73 14.84 -13.49
CA THR A 160 21.06 14.30 -13.20
C THR A 160 21.16 12.79 -13.47
N TYR A 161 20.03 12.08 -13.50
CA TYR A 161 20.00 10.62 -13.45
C TYR A 161 19.75 9.92 -14.80
N GLY A 162 19.74 10.65 -15.92
CA GLY A 162 19.58 10.11 -17.28
C GLY A 162 18.27 9.33 -17.55
N LYS A 163 17.37 9.29 -16.57
CA LYS A 163 16.07 8.61 -16.54
C LYS A 163 15.01 9.62 -16.14
N ASP A 164 13.75 9.37 -16.49
CA ASP A 164 12.61 10.18 -16.05
C ASP A 164 12.36 9.95 -14.55
N VAL A 165 13.18 10.59 -13.74
CA VAL A 165 13.16 10.52 -12.27
C VAL A 165 12.69 11.86 -11.74
N TYR A 166 11.76 11.79 -10.79
CA TYR A 166 11.21 12.94 -10.10
C TYR A 166 11.36 12.73 -8.60
N ALA A 167 11.88 13.72 -7.89
CA ALA A 167 12.05 13.63 -6.45
C ALA A 167 11.53 14.87 -5.74
N SER A 168 11.01 14.69 -4.53
CA SER A 168 10.90 15.77 -3.55
C SER A 168 12.03 15.61 -2.54
N LYS A 169 12.56 16.75 -2.09
CA LYS A 169 13.66 16.79 -1.13
C LYS A 169 13.19 17.50 0.14
N TRP A 170 13.58 16.97 1.29
CA TRP A 170 13.42 17.61 2.59
C TRP A 170 14.80 17.80 3.22
N HIS A 171 15.18 19.05 3.50
CA HIS A 171 16.51 19.39 4.02
C HIS A 171 17.67 18.87 3.13
N GLY A 172 17.47 18.86 1.81
CA GLY A 172 18.46 18.40 0.83
C GLY A 172 18.49 16.90 0.56
N GLU A 173 17.82 16.09 1.40
CA GLU A 173 17.72 14.64 1.24
C GLU A 173 16.45 14.27 0.47
N PRO A 174 16.49 13.30 -0.46
CA PRO A 174 15.29 12.85 -1.16
C PRO A 174 14.32 12.17 -0.19
N LEU A 175 13.08 12.66 -0.18
CA LEU A 175 11.99 12.18 0.69
C LEU A 175 11.08 11.23 -0.08
N SER A 176 10.66 11.63 -1.28
CA SER A 176 9.81 10.82 -2.15
C SER A 176 10.36 10.81 -3.56
N VAL A 177 10.18 9.70 -4.25
CA VAL A 177 10.72 9.46 -5.60
C VAL A 177 9.66 8.83 -6.47
N LEU A 178 9.58 9.29 -7.71
CA LEU A 178 8.90 8.66 -8.83
C LEU A 178 9.95 8.36 -9.89
N GLN A 179 9.94 7.14 -10.42
CA GLN A 179 10.74 6.73 -11.55
C GLN A 179 9.80 6.21 -12.64
N VAL A 180 9.96 6.75 -13.84
CA VAL A 180 9.32 6.27 -15.06
C VAL A 180 10.41 5.72 -15.97
N THR A 181 10.22 4.50 -16.45
CA THR A 181 11.17 3.85 -17.36
C THR A 181 10.44 3.47 -18.64
N ALA A 182 10.84 4.10 -19.75
CA ALA A 182 10.35 3.73 -21.07
C ALA A 182 10.87 2.33 -21.45
N PRO A 183 10.07 1.51 -22.16
CA PRO A 183 10.54 0.23 -22.65
C PRO A 183 11.64 0.45 -23.69
N PRO A 184 12.63 -0.46 -23.81
CA PRO A 184 13.63 -0.36 -24.86
C PRO A 184 12.94 -0.34 -26.23
N VAL A 185 13.35 0.58 -27.11
CA VAL A 185 12.77 0.75 -28.45
C VAL A 185 12.88 -0.56 -29.23
N ARG A 186 11.79 -1.32 -29.30
CA ARG A 186 11.68 -2.51 -30.16
C ARG A 186 10.90 -2.12 -31.41
N ARG A 187 11.45 -2.41 -32.59
CA ARG A 187 10.86 -2.07 -33.91
C ARG A 187 9.45 -2.63 -34.19
N GLN A 188 8.86 -3.41 -33.28
CA GLN A 188 7.65 -4.20 -33.53
C GLN A 188 6.70 -4.33 -32.31
N ALA A 189 6.82 -3.48 -31.29
CA ALA A 189 5.83 -3.46 -30.20
C ALA A 189 4.64 -2.56 -30.59
N SER A 190 3.42 -3.07 -30.44
CA SER A 190 2.20 -2.38 -30.91
C SER A 190 1.88 -1.11 -30.11
N GLN A 191 2.31 -0.99 -28.85
CA GLN A 191 2.35 0.26 -28.06
C GLN A 191 3.40 0.12 -26.93
N PRO A 192 4.21 1.14 -26.62
CA PRO A 192 5.12 1.10 -25.47
C PRO A 192 4.32 1.09 -24.16
N MET A 193 4.77 0.29 -23.20
CA MET A 193 4.27 0.29 -21.82
C MET A 193 5.39 0.75 -20.90
N TYR A 194 5.14 1.82 -20.16
CA TYR A 194 6.08 2.42 -19.23
C TYR A 194 6.03 1.66 -17.91
N ASP A 195 7.20 1.33 -17.38
CA ASP A 195 7.34 0.87 -16.00
C ASP A 195 7.35 2.07 -15.07
N VAL A 196 6.46 2.07 -14.08
CA VAL A 196 6.28 3.15 -13.11
C VAL A 196 6.50 2.60 -11.71
N SER A 197 7.44 3.19 -10.99
CA SER A 197 7.64 2.92 -9.58
C SER A 197 7.68 4.23 -8.78
N CYS A 198 7.07 4.23 -7.60
CA CYS A 198 7.21 5.36 -6.70
C CYS A 198 7.25 4.93 -5.24
N GLU A 199 7.94 5.74 -4.46
CA GLU A 199 7.88 5.73 -3.01
C GLU A 199 7.58 7.14 -2.53
N LEU A 200 6.46 7.28 -1.83
CA LEU A 200 5.98 8.52 -1.26
C LEU A 200 6.06 8.39 0.25
N ASN A 201 6.75 9.30 0.92
CA ASN A 201 6.87 9.34 2.37
C ASN A 201 6.16 10.57 2.94
N TRP A 202 5.57 10.40 4.12
CA TRP A 202 4.93 11.50 4.83
C TRP A 202 5.98 12.56 5.23
N PRO A 203 5.78 13.87 4.96
CA PRO A 203 6.82 14.88 5.11
C PRO A 203 7.38 15.04 6.52
N THR A 204 6.56 14.82 7.55
CA THR A 204 6.98 14.94 8.95
C THR A 204 7.23 13.57 9.60
N GLY A 205 7.24 12.50 8.80
CA GLY A 205 7.51 11.15 9.30
C GLY A 205 8.96 11.01 9.74
N THR A 206 9.22 10.10 10.68
CA THR A 206 10.59 9.71 11.04
C THR A 206 11.24 8.82 9.96
N HIS A 207 10.44 8.34 9.01
CA HIS A 207 10.84 7.40 7.98
C HIS A 207 11.34 8.13 6.73
N ARG A 208 12.61 7.91 6.41
CA ARG A 208 13.23 8.33 5.13
C ARG A 208 12.86 7.37 4.01
N LEU A 209 13.40 7.59 2.81
CA LEU A 209 13.35 6.59 1.74
C LEU A 209 13.77 5.20 2.25
N SER A 210 13.14 4.14 1.75
CA SER A 210 13.54 2.76 2.04
C SER A 210 14.97 2.49 1.58
N ALA A 211 15.65 1.51 2.20
CA ALA A 211 17.02 1.16 1.83
C ALA A 211 17.13 0.75 0.36
N ALA A 212 16.11 0.07 -0.17
CA ALA A 212 16.01 -0.32 -1.56
C ALA A 212 16.03 0.89 -2.51
N VAL A 213 15.18 1.89 -2.26
CA VAL A 213 15.10 3.09 -3.11
C VAL A 213 16.32 3.99 -2.93
N GLN A 214 16.88 4.10 -1.72
CA GLN A 214 18.13 4.82 -1.48
C GLN A 214 19.28 4.25 -2.30
N LYS A 215 19.40 2.91 -2.35
CA LYS A 215 20.42 2.24 -3.15
C LYS A 215 20.24 2.56 -4.63
N THR A 216 19.02 2.41 -5.15
CA THR A 216 18.72 2.76 -6.54
C THR A 216 19.00 4.23 -6.84
N THR A 217 18.67 5.16 -5.93
CA THR A 217 18.89 6.60 -6.15
C THR A 217 20.37 7.01 -6.06
N ARG A 218 21.19 6.26 -5.31
CA ARG A 218 22.65 6.48 -5.21
C ARG A 218 23.43 5.89 -6.37
N ASP A 219 22.92 4.81 -6.96
CA ASP A 219 23.55 4.08 -8.07
C ASP A 219 23.14 4.64 -9.46
N LEU A 220 22.38 5.74 -9.50
CA LEU A 220 21.99 6.50 -10.71
C LEU A 220 22.86 7.73 -10.89
#